data_AF-M7XDY7-F1
#
_entry.id   AF-M7XDY7-F1
#
_cell.length_a   1.000
_cell.length_b   1.000
_cell.length_c   1.000
_cell.angle_alpha   90.00
_cell.angle_beta   90.00
_cell.angle_gamma   90.00
#
_symmetry.space_group_name_H-M   'P 1'
#
loop_
_entity.id
_entity.type
_entity.pdbx_description
1 polymer ?
#
loop_
_entity_poly.entity_id
_entity_poly.type
_entity_poly.pdbx_seq_one_letter_code
_entity_poly.pdbx_strand_id
1 'polypeptide(L)'
;MPPKPKGLKASAKRAAPTETPAAAGPALNAEKTMPLDEDALTLADLFELRANVLEILYPFPTSLTPGDMDFDRADDARNLLRGILHGCAVLEPFIEEHSAGEYRQDNREGPRSFKEVRKRRQEAGDDKLKALGLEWNGSLTEAHLLFLQGFALHYLGALFEPSDGALKPSAVKNAQGTKKRKVDLREPQTREGWLEAAHERLELLVDGVLDANELHDMYGEDIEEESSRMTLISLMEAEYAHCIVDLADALLAAGRAEDATKLLSSRSSEWKSRPGFIFLLDHPLVSQDDAVLAWLRAYSVWVPLAERHPEEAGGAETLARIMKNLDQIRAVLEQPAGVELPAKKDGEDDDEDEEDDNVREHPWVCMSDESREREPFWRFLMDVVEADCLASQFILLEDAVEAKYRPDAGDEAEEDEDAEVTPLPLDADEVKQAKEASEKALEALRKTIATLASLPSALAHPSAKLAQYRKLEEVLLVSSALINPDEKDALRANEEEVAKVRKEGGLEEVDGEDGDEADGGEAKGEEA
;
A
#
# COMPACT_ATOMS: atom_id res chain seq x y z
N MET A 1 -55.02 -44.04 -12.67
CA MET A 1 -54.50 -43.65 -14.00
C MET A 1 -53.55 -42.49 -13.82
N PRO A 2 -52.24 -42.66 -14.04
CA PRO A 2 -51.30 -41.53 -14.01
C PRO A 2 -51.44 -40.69 -15.29
N PRO A 3 -51.47 -39.35 -15.20
CA PRO A 3 -51.48 -38.48 -16.37
C PRO A 3 -50.07 -38.27 -16.94
N LYS A 4 -50.08 -38.05 -18.26
CA LYS A 4 -48.98 -37.93 -19.23
C LYS A 4 -48.07 -36.69 -19.05
N PRO A 5 -46.89 -36.66 -19.73
CA PRO A 5 -45.78 -35.76 -19.44
C PRO A 5 -45.91 -34.37 -20.10
N LYS A 6 -45.30 -33.37 -19.48
CA LYS A 6 -44.90 -32.10 -20.13
C LYS A 6 -43.45 -32.31 -20.58
N GLY A 7 -43.01 -32.08 -21.82
CA GLY A 7 -43.49 -31.16 -22.85
C GLY A 7 -42.29 -30.34 -23.34
N LEU A 8 -41.34 -31.00 -24.01
CA LEU A 8 -40.29 -30.36 -24.80
C LEU A 8 -40.93 -29.57 -25.94
N LYS A 9 -40.61 -28.28 -26.05
CA LYS A 9 -40.72 -27.53 -27.30
C LYS A 9 -39.37 -26.91 -27.61
N ALA A 10 -38.77 -27.41 -28.68
CA ALA A 10 -37.62 -26.84 -29.34
C ALA A 10 -38.05 -25.76 -30.34
N SER A 11 -37.17 -24.77 -30.49
CA SER A 11 -36.78 -24.09 -31.73
C SER A 11 -37.78 -23.14 -32.44
N ALA A 12 -37.41 -21.86 -32.56
CA ALA A 12 -36.58 -21.39 -33.69
C ALA A 12 -36.74 -19.86 -33.91
N LYS A 13 -35.63 -19.11 -33.89
CA LYS A 13 -35.24 -18.20 -34.99
C LYS A 13 -33.83 -17.66 -34.78
N ARG A 14 -32.92 -18.04 -35.69
CA ARG A 14 -31.62 -17.42 -35.95
C ARG A 14 -31.80 -16.02 -36.53
N ALA A 15 -30.98 -15.07 -36.09
CA ALA A 15 -30.48 -13.96 -36.91
C ALA A 15 -29.11 -13.49 -36.35
N ALA A 16 -28.08 -13.56 -37.22
CA ALA A 16 -26.82 -12.82 -37.35
C ALA A 16 -25.95 -12.41 -36.12
N PRO A 17 -24.60 -12.34 -36.30
CA PRO A 17 -23.66 -12.03 -35.23
C PRO A 17 -23.56 -10.53 -35.00
N THR A 18 -23.64 -10.09 -33.75
CA THR A 18 -23.40 -8.70 -33.36
C THR A 18 -22.47 -8.70 -32.17
N GLU A 19 -21.26 -8.21 -32.44
CA GLU A 19 -20.39 -7.39 -31.58
C GLU A 19 -20.11 -7.92 -30.17
N THR A 20 -18.87 -8.37 -29.99
CA THR A 20 -18.20 -8.49 -28.70
C THR A 20 -18.40 -7.18 -27.92
N PRO A 21 -19.03 -7.19 -26.74
CA PRO A 21 -19.00 -6.01 -25.89
C PRO A 21 -17.55 -5.79 -25.46
N ALA A 22 -17.10 -4.53 -25.50
CA ALA A 22 -15.86 -4.12 -24.85
C ALA A 22 -15.88 -4.55 -23.37
N ALA A 23 -14.70 -4.85 -22.82
CA ALA A 23 -14.53 -5.29 -21.44
C ALA A 23 -15.06 -4.23 -20.45
N ALA A 24 -16.32 -4.38 -20.06
CA ALA A 24 -16.87 -3.68 -18.91
C ALA A 24 -16.29 -4.35 -17.67
N GLY A 25 -15.54 -3.58 -16.87
CA GLY A 25 -15.07 -4.02 -15.56
C GLY A 25 -16.22 -4.53 -14.68
N PRO A 26 -15.91 -5.25 -13.59
CA PRO A 26 -16.90 -5.94 -12.77
C PRO A 26 -18.00 -4.97 -12.30
N ALA A 27 -19.25 -5.32 -12.61
CA ALA A 27 -20.42 -4.51 -12.28
C ALA A 27 -20.69 -4.56 -10.76
N LEU A 28 -20.31 -3.50 -10.07
CA LEU A 28 -20.48 -3.33 -8.62
C LEU A 28 -21.98 -3.22 -8.25
N ASN A 29 -22.39 -3.93 -7.20
CA ASN A 29 -23.80 -3.98 -6.77
C ASN A 29 -24.23 -2.69 -6.04
N ALA A 30 -24.82 -1.77 -6.79
CA ALA A 30 -25.44 -0.53 -6.28
C ALA A 30 -26.59 -0.76 -5.25
N GLU A 31 -27.11 -1.99 -5.10
CA GLU A 31 -28.24 -2.28 -4.21
C GLU A 31 -27.86 -2.55 -2.74
N LYS A 32 -26.56 -2.61 -2.41
CA LYS A 32 -26.08 -2.93 -1.04
C LYS A 32 -25.09 -1.94 -0.45
N THR A 33 -24.62 -0.98 -1.23
CA THR A 33 -23.98 0.24 -0.71
C THR A 33 -25.05 1.06 -0.02
N MET A 34 -24.73 1.64 1.14
CA MET A 34 -25.68 2.51 1.87
C MET A 34 -26.22 3.56 0.88
N PRO A 35 -27.54 3.72 0.71
CA PRO A 35 -28.07 4.75 -0.16
C PRO A 35 -27.75 6.08 0.53
N LEU A 36 -26.71 6.76 0.06
CA LEU A 36 -26.48 8.15 0.37
C LEU A 36 -27.58 8.91 -0.37
N ASP A 37 -28.56 9.39 0.41
CA ASP A 37 -29.79 10.03 -0.06
C ASP A 37 -29.47 11.17 -1.04
N GLU A 38 -29.90 11.03 -2.31
CA GLU A 38 -30.09 12.02 -3.39
C GLU A 38 -29.06 13.15 -3.65
N ASP A 39 -27.99 13.27 -2.87
CA ASP A 39 -26.81 14.10 -3.10
C ASP A 39 -25.70 13.17 -3.62
N ALA A 40 -25.42 13.24 -4.92
CA ALA A 40 -24.32 12.49 -5.49
C ALA A 40 -23.01 12.96 -4.86
N LEU A 41 -22.21 12.02 -4.35
CA LEU A 41 -20.87 12.28 -3.82
C LEU A 41 -20.07 13.09 -4.84
N THR A 42 -19.55 14.23 -4.41
CA THR A 42 -18.67 15.06 -5.21
C THR A 42 -17.30 14.40 -5.30
N LEU A 43 -16.46 14.85 -6.24
CA LEU A 43 -15.09 14.35 -6.33
C LEU A 43 -14.31 14.58 -5.03
N ALA A 44 -14.50 15.71 -4.36
CA ALA A 44 -13.86 16.03 -3.09
C ALA A 44 -14.31 15.07 -1.98
N ASP A 45 -15.61 14.75 -1.90
CA ASP A 45 -16.12 13.79 -0.91
C ASP A 45 -15.48 12.41 -1.10
N LEU A 46 -15.19 11.99 -2.35
CA LEU A 46 -14.53 10.71 -2.60
C LEU A 46 -13.08 10.68 -2.10
N PHE A 47 -12.35 11.81 -2.19
CA PHE A 47 -11.02 11.94 -1.61
C PHE A 47 -11.07 11.99 -0.07
N GLU A 48 -12.09 12.62 0.52
CA GLU A 48 -12.31 12.57 1.97
C GLU A 48 -12.61 11.14 2.44
N LEU A 49 -13.44 10.39 1.70
CA LEU A 49 -13.66 8.97 1.97
C LEU A 49 -12.36 8.16 1.88
N ARG A 50 -11.47 8.46 0.92
CA ARG A 50 -10.14 7.84 0.82
C ARG A 50 -9.30 8.12 2.07
N ALA A 51 -9.23 9.37 2.52
CA ALA A 51 -8.50 9.74 3.73
C ALA A 51 -9.05 8.99 4.96
N ASN A 52 -10.37 8.94 5.12
CA ASN A 52 -11.04 8.20 6.20
C ASN A 52 -10.74 6.69 6.17
N VAL A 53 -10.62 6.09 4.98
CA VAL A 53 -10.18 4.69 4.85
C VAL A 53 -8.75 4.55 5.37
N LEU A 54 -7.83 5.43 4.98
CA LEU A 54 -6.45 5.36 5.43
C LEU A 54 -6.31 5.55 6.94
N GLU A 55 -7.13 6.38 7.58
CA GLU A 55 -7.16 6.51 9.04
C GLU A 55 -7.67 5.24 9.75
N ILE A 56 -8.50 4.42 9.08
CA ILE A 56 -8.92 3.13 9.62
C ILE A 56 -7.80 2.10 9.45
N LEU A 57 -7.20 2.03 8.25
CA LEU A 57 -6.19 1.03 7.91
C LEU A 57 -4.84 1.27 8.57
N TYR A 58 -4.49 2.55 8.76
CA TYR A 58 -3.24 3.00 9.35
C TYR A 58 -3.57 3.93 10.53
N PRO A 59 -4.12 3.39 11.63
CA PRO A 59 -4.68 4.19 12.72
C PRO A 59 -3.64 4.96 13.54
N PHE A 60 -2.35 4.65 13.33
CA PHE A 60 -1.24 5.30 14.01
C PHE A 60 -0.36 6.02 12.99
N PRO A 61 0.18 7.20 13.31
CA PRO A 61 1.07 7.93 12.41
C PRO A 61 2.24 7.07 11.92
N THR A 62 2.71 6.14 12.76
CA THR A 62 3.84 5.25 12.52
C THR A 62 3.51 3.99 11.73
N SER A 63 2.23 3.75 11.44
CA SER A 63 1.78 2.54 10.75
C SER A 63 2.04 2.67 9.24
N LEU A 64 2.99 1.89 8.74
CA LEU A 64 3.28 1.75 7.31
C LEU A 64 2.66 0.49 6.69
N THR A 65 2.14 -0.42 7.53
CA THR A 65 1.45 -1.64 7.11
C THR A 65 0.10 -1.74 7.84
N PRO A 66 -0.92 -2.33 7.22
CA PRO A 66 -2.26 -2.43 7.82
C PRO A 66 -2.35 -3.45 8.96
N GLY A 67 -1.23 -4.02 9.44
CA GLY A 67 -1.21 -5.05 10.50
C GLY A 67 -1.67 -4.56 11.88
N ASP A 68 -1.64 -3.24 12.10
CA ASP A 68 -2.12 -2.58 13.32
C ASP A 68 -3.60 -2.15 13.23
N MET A 69 -4.29 -2.46 12.12
CA MET A 69 -5.69 -2.12 11.92
C MET A 69 -6.57 -2.84 12.96
N ASP A 70 -7.54 -2.10 13.51
CA ASP A 70 -8.62 -2.69 14.30
C ASP A 70 -9.52 -3.55 13.39
N PHE A 71 -9.48 -4.87 13.58
CA PHE A 71 -10.31 -5.83 12.84
C PHE A 71 -11.81 -5.50 12.90
N ASP A 72 -12.29 -4.92 14.01
CA ASP A 72 -13.70 -4.54 14.14
C ASP A 72 -14.06 -3.36 13.21
N ARG A 73 -13.07 -2.55 12.81
CA ARG A 73 -13.23 -1.43 11.87
C ARG A 73 -12.95 -1.81 10.40
N ALA A 74 -12.43 -3.01 10.14
CA ALA A 74 -12.17 -3.49 8.78
C ALA A 74 -13.44 -3.51 7.91
N ASP A 75 -14.59 -3.84 8.50
CA ASP A 75 -15.88 -3.83 7.81
C ASP A 75 -16.34 -2.40 7.46
N ASP A 76 -15.98 -1.41 8.28
CA ASP A 76 -16.25 0.01 7.98
C ASP A 76 -15.40 0.46 6.79
N ALA A 77 -14.09 0.18 6.80
CA ALA A 77 -13.21 0.46 5.66
C ALA A 77 -13.72 -0.18 4.37
N ARG A 78 -14.13 -1.46 4.41
CA ARG A 78 -14.75 -2.16 3.25
C ARG A 78 -16.03 -1.50 2.75
N ASN A 79 -16.82 -0.86 3.62
CA ASN A 79 -18.03 -0.15 3.22
C ASN A 79 -17.69 1.20 2.57
N LEU A 80 -16.74 1.95 3.14
CA LEU A 80 -16.26 3.21 2.57
C LEU A 80 -15.63 2.98 1.19
N LEU A 81 -14.78 1.96 1.03
CA LEU A 81 -14.17 1.58 -0.24
C LEU A 81 -15.21 1.28 -1.33
N ARG A 82 -16.28 0.53 -0.99
CA ARG A 82 -17.40 0.30 -1.92
C ARG A 82 -18.19 1.59 -2.20
N GLY A 83 -18.29 2.48 -1.22
CA GLY A 83 -18.86 3.82 -1.38
C GLY A 83 -18.08 4.65 -2.41
N ILE A 84 -16.74 4.63 -2.34
CA ILE A 84 -15.86 5.28 -3.32
C ILE A 84 -16.13 4.73 -4.72
N LEU A 85 -16.12 3.39 -4.88
CA LEU A 85 -16.38 2.76 -6.17
C LEU A 85 -17.77 3.09 -6.74
N HIS A 86 -18.79 3.15 -5.88
CA HIS A 86 -20.13 3.56 -6.28
C HIS A 86 -20.16 5.03 -6.73
N GLY A 87 -19.51 5.93 -5.98
CA GLY A 87 -19.38 7.34 -6.35
C GLY A 87 -18.66 7.52 -7.67
N CYS A 88 -17.53 6.83 -7.89
CA CYS A 88 -16.83 6.83 -9.17
C CYS A 88 -17.74 6.38 -10.33
N ALA A 89 -18.56 5.33 -10.14
CA ALA A 89 -19.50 4.87 -11.15
C ALA A 89 -20.64 5.88 -11.46
N VAL A 90 -21.00 6.73 -10.49
CA VAL A 90 -21.96 7.83 -10.68
C VAL A 90 -21.35 9.00 -11.45
N LEU A 91 -20.07 9.31 -11.22
CA LEU A 91 -19.35 10.40 -11.89
C LEU A 91 -18.83 10.03 -13.29
N GLU A 92 -18.47 8.76 -13.48
CA GLU A 92 -17.91 8.20 -14.73
C GLU A 92 -18.62 8.64 -16.02
N PRO A 93 -19.96 8.68 -16.09
CA PRO A 93 -20.65 9.05 -17.32
C PRO A 93 -20.50 10.50 -17.76
N PHE A 94 -19.91 11.36 -16.92
CA PHE A 94 -19.67 12.77 -17.21
C PHE A 94 -18.23 13.05 -17.66
N ILE A 95 -17.38 12.02 -17.74
CA ILE A 95 -15.94 12.18 -17.97
C ILE A 95 -15.58 11.64 -19.35
N GLU A 96 -14.80 12.43 -20.08
CA GLU A 96 -14.21 12.03 -21.35
C GLU A 96 -12.94 11.21 -21.12
N GLU A 97 -12.83 10.06 -21.79
CA GLU A 97 -11.61 9.24 -21.76
C GLU A 97 -10.48 9.96 -22.54
N HIS A 98 -9.24 9.92 -22.07
CA HIS A 98 -8.08 10.58 -22.70
C HIS A 98 -7.86 10.09 -24.14
N SER A 99 -8.13 8.80 -24.38
CA SER A 99 -8.09 8.19 -25.71
C SER A 99 -9.15 8.73 -26.68
N ALA A 100 -10.12 9.52 -26.21
CA ALA A 100 -11.13 10.18 -27.06
C ALA A 100 -10.52 11.22 -28.02
N GLY A 101 -9.26 11.64 -27.81
CA GLY A 101 -8.54 12.57 -28.70
C GLY A 101 -8.53 12.13 -30.17
N GLU A 102 -8.29 10.85 -30.45
CA GLU A 102 -8.32 10.32 -31.83
C GLU A 102 -9.75 10.30 -32.41
N TYR A 103 -10.78 10.19 -31.57
CA TYR A 103 -12.19 10.18 -31.98
C TYR A 103 -12.78 11.60 -32.16
N ARG A 104 -12.15 12.63 -31.58
CA ARG A 104 -12.51 14.05 -31.76
C ARG A 104 -12.31 14.52 -33.20
N GLN A 105 -11.28 14.03 -33.91
CA GLN A 105 -10.99 14.45 -35.28
C GLN A 105 -11.97 13.88 -36.32
N ASP A 106 -12.48 12.66 -36.08
CA ASP A 106 -13.28 11.93 -37.06
C ASP A 106 -14.76 11.73 -36.66
N ASN A 107 -15.19 12.18 -35.48
CA ASN A 107 -16.57 12.10 -35.00
C ASN A 107 -17.11 10.64 -34.93
N ARG A 108 -16.19 9.67 -34.76
CA ARG A 108 -16.45 8.22 -34.67
C ARG A 108 -16.92 7.82 -33.28
N GLU A 109 -17.66 6.71 -33.19
CA GLU A 109 -18.10 6.11 -31.92
C GLU A 109 -16.93 5.34 -31.29
N GLY A 110 -16.47 5.81 -30.12
CA GLY A 110 -15.53 5.10 -29.24
C GLY A 110 -16.24 4.39 -28.08
N PRO A 111 -15.51 3.69 -27.19
CA PRO A 111 -16.06 2.80 -26.15
C PRO A 111 -17.02 3.48 -25.15
N ARG A 112 -16.88 4.79 -24.94
CA ARG A 112 -17.96 5.71 -24.57
C ARG A 112 -18.04 6.77 -25.65
N SER A 113 -19.17 6.88 -26.35
CA SER A 113 -19.24 7.88 -27.40
C SER A 113 -19.05 9.27 -26.77
N PHE A 114 -18.02 10.01 -27.19
CA PHE A 114 -17.81 11.42 -26.80
C PHE A 114 -19.12 12.23 -26.90
N LYS A 115 -19.98 11.88 -27.87
CA LYS A 115 -21.34 12.42 -28.03
C LYS A 115 -22.25 12.16 -26.84
N GLU A 116 -22.22 10.98 -26.25
CA GLU A 116 -23.01 10.63 -25.07
C GLU A 116 -22.53 11.36 -23.82
N VAL A 117 -21.21 11.41 -23.57
CA VAL A 117 -20.64 12.16 -22.45
C VAL A 117 -21.01 13.64 -22.58
N ARG A 118 -20.79 14.24 -23.75
CA ARG A 118 -21.17 15.64 -24.03
C ARG A 118 -22.66 15.87 -23.81
N LYS A 119 -23.51 14.96 -24.26
CA LYS A 119 -24.96 15.04 -24.04
C LYS A 119 -25.30 15.00 -22.56
N ARG A 120 -24.74 14.06 -21.79
CA ARG A 120 -24.99 13.95 -20.34
C ARG A 120 -24.51 15.19 -19.59
N ARG A 121 -23.35 15.74 -19.95
CA ARG A 121 -22.84 17.01 -19.40
C ARG A 121 -23.78 18.18 -19.71
N GLN A 122 -24.26 18.29 -20.96
CA GLN A 122 -25.25 19.30 -21.34
C GLN A 122 -26.58 19.16 -20.58
N GLU A 123 -27.04 17.93 -20.36
CA GLU A 123 -28.26 17.64 -19.61
C GLU A 123 -28.10 17.94 -18.11
N ALA A 124 -26.90 17.74 -17.54
CA ALA A 124 -26.61 18.09 -16.15
C ALA A 124 -26.55 19.60 -15.93
N GLY A 125 -25.98 20.35 -16.88
CA GLY A 125 -25.75 21.79 -16.76
C GLY A 125 -24.53 22.14 -15.91
N ASP A 126 -23.98 23.33 -16.15
CA ASP A 126 -22.70 23.77 -15.58
C ASP A 126 -22.74 23.85 -14.05
N ASP A 127 -23.83 24.35 -13.47
CA ASP A 127 -23.99 24.44 -12.01
C ASP A 127 -23.89 23.07 -11.32
N LYS A 128 -24.48 22.03 -11.92
CA LYS A 128 -24.42 20.68 -11.38
C LYS A 128 -23.03 20.08 -11.55
N LEU A 129 -22.40 20.27 -12.71
CA LEU A 129 -21.04 19.77 -12.95
C LEU A 129 -20.03 20.43 -12.00
N LYS A 130 -20.17 21.74 -11.76
CA LYS A 130 -19.38 22.46 -10.77
C LYS A 130 -19.61 21.93 -9.36
N ALA A 131 -20.87 21.73 -8.96
CA ALA A 131 -21.20 21.14 -7.65
C ALA A 131 -20.60 19.74 -7.46
N LEU A 132 -20.49 18.94 -8.53
CA LEU A 132 -19.86 17.60 -8.49
C LEU A 132 -18.32 17.63 -8.52
N GLY A 133 -17.70 18.80 -8.67
CA GLY A 133 -16.24 18.91 -8.87
C GLY A 133 -15.78 18.49 -10.27
N LEU A 134 -16.68 18.51 -11.25
CA LEU A 134 -16.45 18.11 -12.65
C LEU A 134 -16.50 19.32 -13.60
N GLU A 135 -16.23 20.53 -13.09
CA GLU A 135 -16.22 21.78 -13.89
C GLU A 135 -15.24 21.65 -15.07
N TRP A 136 -14.10 21.01 -14.80
CA TRP A 136 -13.07 20.69 -15.77
C TRP A 136 -13.38 19.31 -16.37
N ASN A 137 -13.30 19.19 -17.70
CA ASN A 137 -13.49 17.94 -18.42
C ASN A 137 -12.24 17.62 -19.22
N GLY A 138 -11.38 16.78 -18.65
CA GLY A 138 -10.10 16.45 -19.26
C GLY A 138 -9.42 15.28 -18.56
N SER A 139 -8.19 15.01 -19.01
CA SER A 139 -7.33 13.94 -18.53
C SER A 139 -7.14 13.96 -17.01
N LEU A 140 -7.09 15.13 -16.37
CA LEU A 140 -6.94 15.22 -14.91
C LEU A 140 -8.14 14.66 -14.14
N THR A 141 -9.37 14.91 -14.60
CA THR A 141 -10.58 14.37 -13.94
C THR A 141 -10.71 12.87 -14.15
N GLU A 142 -10.33 12.38 -15.33
CA GLU A 142 -10.21 10.93 -15.57
C GLU A 142 -9.13 10.31 -14.65
N ALA A 143 -7.99 10.98 -14.51
CA ALA A 143 -6.90 10.53 -13.63
C ALA A 143 -7.37 10.37 -12.18
N HIS A 144 -8.10 11.37 -11.65
CA HIS A 144 -8.68 11.29 -10.31
C HIS A 144 -9.60 10.08 -10.14
N LEU A 145 -10.47 9.78 -11.12
CA LEU A 145 -11.38 8.64 -11.02
C LEU A 145 -10.65 7.31 -11.12
N LEU A 146 -9.70 7.17 -12.05
CA LEU A 146 -8.90 5.95 -12.17
C LEU A 146 -8.10 5.70 -10.89
N PHE A 147 -7.53 6.75 -10.29
CA PHE A 147 -6.86 6.66 -9.00
C PHE A 147 -7.79 6.18 -7.90
N LEU A 148 -8.96 6.82 -7.71
CA LEU A 148 -9.91 6.44 -6.66
C LEU A 148 -10.47 5.03 -6.86
N GLN A 149 -10.72 4.63 -8.12
CA GLN A 149 -11.13 3.26 -8.45
C GLN A 149 -10.03 2.26 -8.12
N GLY A 150 -8.79 2.54 -8.55
CA GLY A 150 -7.61 1.73 -8.29
C GLY A 150 -7.35 1.55 -6.80
N PHE A 151 -7.27 2.66 -6.06
CA PHE A 151 -7.15 2.70 -4.60
C PHE A 151 -8.23 1.83 -3.94
N ALA A 152 -9.50 2.01 -4.33
CA ALA A 152 -10.58 1.32 -3.66
C ALA A 152 -10.56 -0.20 -3.93
N LEU A 153 -10.22 -0.61 -5.16
CA LEU A 153 -10.04 -2.01 -5.52
C LEU A 153 -8.82 -2.63 -4.82
N HIS A 154 -7.72 -1.90 -4.75
CA HIS A 154 -6.47 -2.33 -4.11
C HIS A 154 -6.73 -2.71 -2.65
N TYR A 155 -7.29 -1.80 -1.85
CA TYR A 155 -7.54 -2.07 -0.44
C TYR A 155 -8.70 -3.03 -0.19
N LEU A 156 -9.66 -3.18 -1.12
CA LEU A 156 -10.62 -4.31 -1.04
C LEU A 156 -9.93 -5.66 -1.26
N GLY A 157 -8.91 -5.72 -2.11
CA GLY A 157 -8.03 -6.87 -2.29
C GLY A 157 -7.16 -7.13 -1.06
N ALA A 158 -6.53 -6.10 -0.49
CA ALA A 158 -5.72 -6.23 0.72
C ALA A 158 -6.53 -6.73 1.93
N LEU A 159 -7.79 -6.27 2.06
CA LEU A 159 -8.72 -6.72 3.10
C LEU A 159 -9.48 -8.00 2.75
N PHE A 160 -9.13 -8.68 1.65
CA PHE A 160 -9.83 -9.88 1.22
C PHE A 160 -9.54 -11.05 2.16
N GLU A 161 -10.56 -11.48 2.90
CA GLU A 161 -10.53 -12.73 3.64
C GLU A 161 -11.12 -13.85 2.77
N PRO A 162 -10.34 -14.89 2.40
CA PRO A 162 -10.89 -16.05 1.73
C PRO A 162 -12.00 -16.62 2.61
N SER A 163 -13.19 -16.84 2.05
CA SER A 163 -14.17 -17.63 2.77
C SER A 163 -13.63 -19.06 2.87
N ASP A 164 -13.34 -19.55 4.08
CA ASP A 164 -12.89 -20.92 4.41
C ASP A 164 -13.78 -22.05 3.85
N GLY A 165 -14.82 -21.73 3.08
CA GLY A 165 -15.72 -22.66 2.42
C GLY A 165 -15.99 -22.28 0.97
N ALA A 166 -14.95 -22.19 0.14
CA ALA A 166 -15.07 -21.97 -1.32
C ALA A 166 -15.95 -23.00 -2.08
N LEU A 167 -16.53 -24.01 -1.43
CA LEU A 167 -17.45 -24.99 -2.05
C LEU A 167 -18.66 -25.40 -1.20
N LYS A 168 -19.17 -24.56 -0.29
CA LYS A 168 -20.48 -24.84 0.36
C LYS A 168 -21.41 -23.63 0.37
N PRO A 169 -22.51 -23.64 -0.40
CA PRO A 169 -23.59 -22.67 -0.21
C PRO A 169 -24.38 -23.05 1.05
N SER A 170 -23.80 -22.84 2.23
CA SER A 170 -24.54 -22.96 3.48
C SER A 170 -23.83 -22.20 4.60
N ALA A 171 -24.45 -21.08 4.97
CA ALA A 171 -24.29 -20.31 6.20
C ALA A 171 -23.39 -20.94 7.28
N VAL A 172 -22.15 -20.44 7.37
CA VAL A 172 -21.31 -20.61 8.57
C VAL A 172 -21.54 -19.38 9.45
N LYS A 173 -21.86 -19.60 10.74
CA LYS A 173 -22.23 -18.56 11.72
C LYS A 173 -20.98 -18.07 12.45
N ASN A 174 -20.89 -16.78 12.71
CA ASN A 174 -19.96 -16.20 13.68
C ASN A 174 -20.63 -16.12 15.07
N ALA A 175 -19.81 -16.00 16.13
CA ALA A 175 -20.21 -16.10 17.54
C ALA A 175 -21.27 -15.09 18.02
N GLN A 176 -21.58 -14.04 17.24
CA GLN A 176 -22.57 -13.01 17.59
C GLN A 176 -23.95 -13.15 16.90
N GLY A 177 -24.17 -14.23 16.12
CA GLY A 177 -25.53 -14.55 15.62
C GLY A 177 -26.10 -13.63 14.53
N THR A 178 -25.35 -12.64 14.05
CA THR A 178 -25.69 -11.83 12.87
C THR A 178 -25.46 -12.63 11.58
N LYS A 179 -26.43 -12.59 10.66
CA LYS A 179 -26.33 -13.26 9.34
C LYS A 179 -25.23 -12.58 8.51
N LYS A 180 -24.10 -13.27 8.26
CA LYS A 180 -23.08 -12.77 7.31
C LYS A 180 -23.62 -12.65 5.88
N ARG A 181 -23.08 -11.66 5.15
CA ARG A 181 -23.49 -11.22 3.81
C ARG A 181 -23.47 -12.39 2.81
N LYS A 182 -24.50 -12.45 1.95
CA LYS A 182 -24.53 -13.35 0.80
C LYS A 182 -23.38 -12.97 -0.14
N VAL A 183 -22.49 -13.93 -0.44
CA VAL A 183 -21.40 -13.79 -1.43
C VAL A 183 -21.96 -13.18 -2.70
N ASP A 184 -21.40 -12.04 -3.10
CA ASP A 184 -21.77 -11.36 -4.31
C ASP A 184 -20.94 -11.90 -5.47
N LEU A 185 -21.56 -12.72 -6.31
CA LEU A 185 -20.87 -13.40 -7.42
C LEU A 185 -20.44 -12.45 -8.55
N ARG A 186 -20.72 -11.14 -8.44
CA ARG A 186 -20.29 -10.10 -9.40
C ARG A 186 -18.96 -9.46 -9.03
N GLU A 187 -18.61 -9.49 -7.75
CA GLU A 187 -17.31 -9.02 -7.26
C GLU A 187 -16.22 -10.07 -7.57
N PRO A 188 -14.94 -9.70 -7.69
CA PRO A 188 -13.86 -10.67 -7.72
C PRO A 188 -13.92 -11.60 -6.50
N GLN A 189 -13.67 -12.89 -6.74
CA GLN A 189 -13.81 -13.95 -5.73
C GLN A 189 -12.47 -14.37 -5.12
N THR A 190 -11.39 -13.72 -5.52
CA THR A 190 -10.02 -14.02 -5.06
C THR A 190 -9.27 -12.72 -4.80
N ARG A 191 -8.24 -12.77 -3.93
CA ARG A 191 -7.40 -11.62 -3.59
C ARG A 191 -6.73 -11.06 -4.85
N GLU A 192 -6.12 -11.94 -5.64
CA GLU A 192 -5.47 -11.57 -6.90
C GLU A 192 -6.46 -10.98 -7.91
N GLY A 193 -7.71 -11.45 -7.98
CA GLY A 193 -8.70 -10.87 -8.89
C GLY A 193 -9.11 -9.43 -8.53
N TRP A 194 -9.11 -9.07 -7.25
CA TRP A 194 -9.30 -7.66 -6.83
C TRP A 194 -8.08 -6.80 -7.18
N LEU A 195 -6.89 -7.33 -6.92
CA LEU A 195 -5.63 -6.63 -7.16
C LEU A 195 -5.31 -6.48 -8.65
N GLU A 196 -5.66 -7.46 -9.48
CA GLU A 196 -5.58 -7.36 -10.95
C GLU A 196 -6.50 -6.24 -11.45
N ALA A 197 -7.74 -6.16 -10.95
CA ALA A 197 -8.65 -5.09 -11.31
C ALA A 197 -8.16 -3.71 -10.83
N ALA A 198 -7.50 -3.64 -9.68
CA ALA A 198 -6.87 -2.42 -9.19
C ALA A 198 -5.70 -1.99 -10.09
N HIS A 199 -4.81 -2.94 -10.38
CA HIS A 199 -3.66 -2.75 -11.27
C HIS A 199 -4.10 -2.26 -12.64
N GLU A 200 -5.12 -2.86 -13.27
CA GLU A 200 -5.64 -2.40 -14.58
C GLU A 200 -6.05 -0.92 -14.58
N ARG A 201 -6.62 -0.41 -13.46
CA ARG A 201 -7.02 1.00 -13.35
C ARG A 201 -5.82 1.91 -13.16
N LEU A 202 -4.89 1.51 -12.31
CA LEU A 202 -3.71 2.29 -11.97
C LEU A 202 -2.67 2.28 -13.09
N GLU A 203 -2.54 1.18 -13.83
CA GLU A 203 -1.71 1.09 -15.05
C GLU A 203 -2.29 2.00 -16.14
N LEU A 204 -3.61 1.99 -16.36
CA LEU A 204 -4.25 2.92 -17.31
C LEU A 204 -4.06 4.39 -16.90
N LEU A 205 -4.06 4.67 -15.60
CA LEU A 205 -3.76 6.00 -15.07
C LEU A 205 -2.31 6.40 -15.38
N VAL A 206 -1.34 5.60 -14.95
CA VAL A 206 0.09 5.95 -15.01
C VAL A 206 0.61 5.88 -16.44
N ASP A 207 0.48 4.73 -17.10
CA ASP A 207 1.03 4.51 -18.44
C ASP A 207 0.14 5.10 -19.55
N GLY A 208 -1.14 5.35 -19.26
CA GLY A 208 -2.10 5.91 -20.20
C GLY A 208 -2.29 7.41 -20.01
N VAL A 209 -2.94 7.81 -18.92
CA VAL A 209 -3.35 9.21 -18.73
C VAL A 209 -2.18 10.12 -18.39
N LEU A 210 -1.31 9.75 -17.46
CA LEU A 210 -0.21 10.61 -17.01
C LEU A 210 0.89 10.71 -18.08
N ASP A 211 1.35 9.57 -18.59
CA ASP A 211 2.40 9.51 -19.62
C ASP A 211 1.94 10.15 -20.95
N ALA A 212 0.74 9.86 -21.45
CA ALA A 212 0.31 10.35 -22.77
C ALA A 212 -0.04 11.85 -22.79
N ASN A 213 -0.29 12.46 -21.63
CA ASN A 213 -0.61 13.88 -21.54
C ASN A 213 0.58 14.73 -21.06
N GLU A 214 1.79 14.14 -20.97
CA GLU A 214 3.00 14.82 -20.48
C GLU A 214 2.75 15.52 -19.12
N LEU A 215 1.85 14.96 -18.29
CA LEU A 215 1.43 15.58 -17.03
C LEU A 215 2.57 15.62 -16.00
N HIS A 216 3.66 14.92 -16.29
CA HIS A 216 4.90 14.87 -15.52
C HIS A 216 5.84 16.05 -15.74
N ASP A 217 5.57 16.88 -16.75
CA ASP A 217 6.42 18.01 -17.07
C ASP A 217 5.82 19.32 -16.55
N MET A 218 6.67 20.11 -15.87
CA MET A 218 6.35 21.48 -15.47
C MET A 218 6.83 22.41 -16.60
N TYR A 219 5.99 22.64 -17.60
CA TYR A 219 6.29 23.53 -18.74
C TYR A 219 5.31 24.70 -18.85
N GLY A 220 4.32 24.79 -17.95
CA GLY A 220 3.27 25.79 -17.97
C GLY A 220 3.68 27.12 -17.35
N GLU A 221 2.81 28.11 -17.58
CA GLU A 221 2.90 29.48 -17.05
C GLU A 221 2.34 29.58 -15.61
N ASP A 222 1.70 28.51 -15.09
CA ASP A 222 1.15 28.46 -13.72
C ASP A 222 1.85 27.38 -12.89
N ILE A 223 2.99 27.74 -12.31
CA ILE A 223 3.80 26.82 -11.51
C ILE A 223 3.13 26.42 -10.20
N GLU A 224 2.24 27.25 -9.64
CA GLU A 224 1.51 26.88 -8.43
C GLU A 224 0.56 25.70 -8.72
N GLU A 225 -0.24 25.80 -9.79
CA GLU A 225 -1.13 24.72 -10.23
C GLU A 225 -0.34 23.47 -10.64
N GLU A 226 0.75 23.62 -11.39
CA GLU A 226 1.59 22.50 -11.80
C GLU A 226 2.25 21.81 -10.61
N SER A 227 2.81 22.58 -9.67
CA SER A 227 3.44 22.05 -8.46
C SER A 227 2.46 21.26 -7.60
N SER A 228 1.27 21.82 -7.41
CA SER A 228 0.16 21.18 -6.71
C SER A 228 -0.25 19.86 -7.40
N ARG A 229 -0.34 19.86 -8.74
CA ARG A 229 -0.64 18.67 -9.55
C ARG A 229 0.45 17.61 -9.41
N MET A 230 1.72 18.00 -9.32
CA MET A 230 2.84 17.07 -9.19
C MET A 230 2.82 16.30 -7.85
N THR A 231 2.39 16.93 -6.75
CA THR A 231 2.17 16.25 -5.46
C THR A 231 1.12 15.14 -5.59
N LEU A 232 0.00 15.46 -6.24
CA LEU A 232 -1.05 14.48 -6.53
C LEU A 232 -0.57 13.34 -7.44
N ILE A 233 0.19 13.66 -8.50
CA ILE A 233 0.77 12.66 -9.40
C ILE A 233 1.71 11.74 -8.62
N SER A 234 2.55 12.29 -7.73
CA SER A 234 3.45 11.49 -6.91
C SER A 234 2.70 10.52 -5.99
N LEU A 235 1.58 10.96 -5.41
CA LEU A 235 0.70 10.08 -4.66
C LEU A 235 0.12 8.95 -5.53
N MET A 236 -0.35 9.27 -6.74
CA MET A 236 -0.91 8.29 -7.68
C MET A 236 0.14 7.24 -8.09
N GLU A 237 1.36 7.69 -8.40
CA GLU A 237 2.48 6.80 -8.70
C GLU A 237 2.80 5.89 -7.52
N ALA A 238 2.83 6.43 -6.28
CA ALA A 238 3.10 5.67 -5.07
C ALA A 238 2.03 4.59 -4.78
N GLU A 239 0.75 4.89 -5.03
CA GLU A 239 -0.34 3.93 -4.88
C GLU A 239 -0.28 2.82 -5.95
N TYR A 240 0.03 3.18 -7.19
CA TYR A 240 0.24 2.21 -8.25
C TYR A 240 1.39 1.27 -7.94
N ALA A 241 2.51 1.85 -7.51
CA ALA A 241 3.61 1.18 -6.88
C ALA A 241 3.06 0.18 -5.84
N HIS A 242 2.54 0.62 -4.71
CA HIS A 242 2.03 -0.27 -3.66
C HIS A 242 1.18 -1.44 -4.20
N CYS A 243 0.23 -1.17 -5.10
CA CYS A 243 -0.62 -2.19 -5.72
C CYS A 243 0.17 -3.26 -6.50
N ILE A 244 1.26 -2.91 -7.18
CA ILE A 244 2.12 -3.87 -7.90
C ILE A 244 2.70 -4.92 -6.94
N VAL A 245 3.18 -4.49 -5.76
CA VAL A 245 3.77 -5.40 -4.77
C VAL A 245 2.73 -6.34 -4.22
N ASP A 246 1.58 -5.80 -3.80
CA ASP A 246 0.50 -6.60 -3.23
C ASP A 246 -0.03 -7.60 -4.26
N LEU A 247 -0.14 -7.19 -5.53
CA LEU A 247 -0.52 -8.09 -6.61
C LEU A 247 0.55 -9.16 -6.85
N ALA A 248 1.83 -8.82 -6.89
CA ALA A 248 2.91 -9.79 -7.06
C ALA A 248 2.94 -10.81 -5.92
N ASP A 249 2.82 -10.37 -4.66
CA ASP A 249 2.70 -11.24 -3.49
C ASP A 249 1.50 -12.19 -3.62
N ALA A 250 0.33 -11.68 -4.01
CA ALA A 250 -0.87 -12.49 -4.22
C ALA A 250 -0.71 -13.50 -5.37
N LEU A 251 -0.04 -13.11 -6.46
CA LEU A 251 0.25 -14.01 -7.59
C LEU A 251 1.22 -15.12 -7.19
N LEU A 252 2.27 -14.79 -6.43
CA LEU A 252 3.22 -15.77 -5.91
C LEU A 252 2.53 -16.75 -4.96
N ALA A 253 1.70 -16.26 -4.03
CA ALA A 253 0.89 -17.10 -3.15
C ALA A 253 -0.10 -18.00 -3.92
N ALA A 254 -0.59 -17.55 -5.09
CA ALA A 254 -1.44 -18.33 -5.98
C ALA A 254 -0.65 -19.29 -6.91
N GLY A 255 0.67 -19.36 -6.80
CA GLY A 255 1.54 -20.20 -7.64
C GLY A 255 1.74 -19.68 -9.06
N ARG A 256 1.48 -18.39 -9.31
CA ARG A 256 1.61 -17.70 -10.61
C ARG A 256 2.91 -16.88 -10.67
N ALA A 257 4.04 -17.53 -10.37
CA ALA A 257 5.35 -16.87 -10.30
C ALA A 257 5.75 -16.16 -11.62
N GLU A 258 5.50 -16.78 -12.78
CA GLU A 258 5.81 -16.15 -14.08
C GLU A 258 5.06 -14.82 -14.29
N ASP A 259 3.79 -14.76 -13.88
CA ASP A 259 2.98 -13.53 -13.97
C ASP A 259 3.52 -12.47 -13.00
N ALA A 260 3.90 -12.87 -11.78
CA ALA A 260 4.52 -11.97 -10.80
C ALA A 260 5.86 -11.42 -11.29
N THR A 261 6.76 -12.25 -11.81
CA THR A 261 8.05 -11.81 -12.37
C THR A 261 7.84 -10.84 -13.54
N LYS A 262 6.88 -11.13 -14.44
CA LYS A 262 6.56 -10.24 -15.56
C LYS A 262 6.05 -8.89 -15.07
N LEU A 263 5.19 -8.90 -14.05
CA LEU A 263 4.66 -7.69 -13.41
C LEU A 263 5.80 -6.87 -12.77
N LEU A 264 6.68 -7.51 -12.00
CA LEU A 264 7.78 -6.84 -11.29
C LEU A 264 8.90 -6.36 -12.24
N SER A 265 8.98 -6.91 -13.46
CA SER A 265 9.95 -6.53 -14.49
C SER A 265 9.40 -5.52 -15.52
N SER A 266 8.16 -5.03 -15.37
CA SER A 266 7.58 -4.08 -16.30
C SER A 266 8.26 -2.70 -16.19
N ARG A 267 8.13 -1.85 -17.22
CA ARG A 267 8.64 -0.46 -17.13
C ARG A 267 7.91 0.32 -16.04
N SER A 268 6.64 0.01 -15.85
CA SER A 268 5.74 0.66 -14.91
C SER A 268 5.99 0.19 -13.46
N SER A 269 6.72 -0.92 -13.27
CA SER A 269 7.35 -1.33 -12.01
C SER A 269 8.79 -0.80 -11.84
N GLU A 270 9.27 0.14 -12.67
CA GLU A 270 10.48 0.91 -12.35
C GLU A 270 10.12 2.06 -11.41
N TRP A 271 10.04 1.77 -10.11
CA TRP A 271 9.79 2.70 -9.00
C TRP A 271 10.86 3.79 -8.94
N LYS A 272 10.72 4.80 -9.79
CA LYS A 272 11.50 6.03 -9.72
C LYS A 272 10.64 7.03 -8.99
N SER A 273 10.73 7.03 -7.66
CA SER A 273 10.26 8.21 -6.92
C SER A 273 10.94 9.40 -7.55
N ARG A 274 10.15 10.39 -7.94
CA ARG A 274 10.65 11.69 -8.32
C ARG A 274 10.58 12.53 -7.05
N PRO A 275 11.57 12.43 -6.14
CA PRO A 275 11.49 12.97 -4.78
C PRO A 275 11.22 14.47 -4.76
N GLY A 276 11.67 15.20 -5.80
CA GLY A 276 11.37 16.62 -5.95
C GLY A 276 9.86 16.90 -6.01
N PHE A 277 9.07 15.98 -6.57
CA PHE A 277 7.62 16.15 -6.72
C PHE A 277 6.84 15.89 -5.44
N ILE A 278 7.42 15.18 -4.48
CA ILE A 278 6.79 14.89 -3.18
C ILE A 278 6.70 16.16 -2.32
N PHE A 279 7.65 17.07 -2.49
CA PHE A 279 7.81 18.26 -1.65
C PHE A 279 7.34 19.56 -2.34
N LEU A 280 6.51 19.46 -3.38
CA LEU A 280 5.86 20.59 -4.06
C LEU A 280 4.55 20.97 -3.35
N LEU A 281 3.86 22.02 -3.78
CA LEU A 281 2.69 22.56 -3.08
C LEU A 281 1.62 21.50 -2.77
N ASP A 282 0.89 21.70 -1.67
CA ASP A 282 -0.29 20.91 -1.35
C ASP A 282 -1.34 20.99 -2.48
N HIS A 283 -2.03 19.89 -2.72
CA HIS A 283 -3.16 19.84 -3.63
C HIS A 283 -4.48 20.05 -2.88
N PRO A 284 -5.50 20.71 -3.48
CA PRO A 284 -6.79 20.87 -2.82
C PRO A 284 -7.46 19.57 -2.36
N LEU A 285 -7.03 18.42 -2.91
CA LEU A 285 -7.55 17.09 -2.58
C LEU A 285 -6.59 16.24 -1.73
N VAL A 286 -5.29 16.56 -1.70
CA VAL A 286 -4.25 15.72 -1.06
C VAL A 286 -3.07 16.57 -0.59
N SER A 287 -2.43 16.20 0.50
CA SER A 287 -1.28 16.91 1.06
C SER A 287 0.08 16.32 0.62
N GLN A 288 1.17 17.05 0.88
CA GLN A 288 2.54 16.54 0.81
C GLN A 288 2.74 15.32 1.71
N ASP A 289 2.19 15.37 2.94
CA ASP A 289 2.14 14.25 3.89
C ASP A 289 1.60 12.97 3.23
N ASP A 290 0.49 13.07 2.50
CA ASP A 290 -0.14 11.95 1.82
C ASP A 290 0.81 11.30 0.79
N ALA A 291 1.53 12.12 0.01
CA ALA A 291 2.48 11.65 -0.99
C ALA A 291 3.70 10.96 -0.34
N VAL A 292 4.28 11.57 0.70
CA VAL A 292 5.40 10.97 1.46
C VAL A 292 4.98 9.62 2.04
N LEU A 293 3.85 9.58 2.76
CA LEU A 293 3.38 8.37 3.43
C LEU A 293 3.01 7.26 2.43
N ALA A 294 2.46 7.60 1.27
CA ALA A 294 2.18 6.61 0.23
C ALA A 294 3.47 5.93 -0.29
N TRP A 295 4.54 6.69 -0.54
CA TRP A 295 5.83 6.12 -0.94
C TRP A 295 6.45 5.26 0.16
N LEU A 296 6.39 5.70 1.42
CA LEU A 296 6.93 4.93 2.53
C LEU A 296 6.16 3.62 2.76
N ARG A 297 4.83 3.62 2.61
CA ARG A 297 4.02 2.38 2.62
C ARG A 297 4.40 1.46 1.48
N ALA A 298 4.53 2.00 0.26
CA ALA A 298 4.95 1.25 -0.92
C ALA A 298 6.32 0.59 -0.72
N TYR A 299 7.30 1.29 -0.12
CA TYR A 299 8.59 0.71 0.22
C TYR A 299 8.51 -0.32 1.34
N SER A 300 7.71 -0.06 2.37
CA SER A 300 7.55 -0.97 3.50
C SER A 300 6.99 -2.33 3.09
N VAL A 301 6.08 -2.39 2.10
CA VAL A 301 5.58 -3.68 1.58
C VAL A 301 6.56 -4.40 0.65
N TRP A 302 7.46 -3.67 -0.02
CA TRP A 302 8.48 -4.27 -0.88
C TRP A 302 9.51 -5.08 -0.12
N VAL A 303 9.92 -4.59 1.05
CA VAL A 303 10.98 -5.21 1.85
C VAL A 303 10.71 -6.70 2.11
N PRO A 304 9.56 -7.11 2.68
CA PRO A 304 9.26 -8.52 2.89
C PRO A 304 9.05 -9.30 1.59
N LEU A 305 8.59 -8.67 0.50
CA LEU A 305 8.50 -9.35 -0.81
C LEU A 305 9.89 -9.70 -1.34
N ALA A 306 10.84 -8.77 -1.26
CA ALA A 306 12.22 -8.97 -1.69
C ALA A 306 12.98 -10.01 -0.84
N GLU A 307 12.66 -10.08 0.45
CA GLU A 307 13.21 -11.09 1.36
C GLU A 307 12.64 -12.50 1.08
N ARG A 308 11.30 -12.64 0.96
CA ARG A 308 10.65 -13.95 0.76
C ARG A 308 10.84 -14.53 -0.63
N HIS A 309 10.95 -13.68 -1.64
CA HIS A 309 11.01 -14.07 -3.05
C HIS A 309 12.19 -13.38 -3.76
N PRO A 310 13.44 -13.62 -3.33
CA PRO A 310 14.59 -12.86 -3.80
C PRO A 310 14.89 -13.06 -5.29
N GLU A 311 14.53 -14.22 -5.86
CA GLU A 311 14.71 -14.51 -7.29
C GLU A 311 13.73 -13.72 -8.16
N GLU A 312 12.46 -13.66 -7.78
CA GLU A 312 11.41 -12.98 -8.54
C GLU A 312 11.37 -11.46 -8.29
N ALA A 313 11.65 -11.04 -7.06
CA ALA A 313 11.57 -9.64 -6.63
C ALA A 313 12.92 -8.91 -6.65
N GLY A 314 14.02 -9.58 -7.03
CA GLY A 314 15.36 -9.00 -7.17
C GLY A 314 16.14 -8.88 -5.86
N GLY A 315 15.59 -9.34 -4.73
CA GLY A 315 16.27 -9.44 -3.43
C GLY A 315 17.07 -8.20 -3.05
N ALA A 316 18.38 -8.38 -2.87
CA ALA A 316 19.31 -7.31 -2.48
C ALA A 316 19.32 -6.10 -3.45
N GLU A 317 19.11 -6.28 -4.75
CA GLU A 317 19.06 -5.17 -5.71
C GLU A 317 17.86 -4.26 -5.45
N THR A 318 16.70 -4.87 -5.17
CA THR A 318 15.49 -4.14 -4.81
C THR A 318 15.66 -3.39 -3.50
N LEU A 319 16.23 -4.03 -2.47
CA LEU A 319 16.51 -3.37 -1.18
C LEU A 319 17.47 -2.18 -1.35
N ALA A 320 18.51 -2.32 -2.16
CA ALA A 320 19.43 -1.22 -2.47
C ALA A 320 18.75 -0.08 -3.23
N ARG A 321 17.83 -0.39 -4.14
CA ARG A 321 17.03 0.62 -4.85
C ARG A 321 16.11 1.40 -3.91
N ILE A 322 15.47 0.74 -2.95
CA ILE A 322 14.64 1.41 -1.93
C ILE A 322 15.49 2.39 -1.12
N MET A 323 16.63 1.95 -0.57
CA MET A 323 17.52 2.83 0.20
C MET A 323 18.01 4.01 -0.62
N LYS A 324 18.36 3.79 -1.90
CA LYS A 324 18.73 4.88 -2.81
C LYS A 324 17.60 5.90 -2.98
N ASN A 325 16.35 5.45 -3.11
CA ASN A 325 15.21 6.36 -3.22
C ASN A 325 14.98 7.13 -1.91
N LEU A 326 15.11 6.49 -0.74
CA LEU A 326 15.06 7.16 0.56
C LEU A 326 16.14 8.24 0.68
N ASP A 327 17.37 7.97 0.24
CA ASP A 327 18.45 8.96 0.23
C ASP A 327 18.15 10.13 -0.69
N GLN A 328 17.50 9.89 -1.83
CA GLN A 328 17.08 10.96 -2.72
C GLN A 328 15.98 11.83 -2.10
N ILE A 329 15.05 11.24 -1.35
CA ILE A 329 14.03 11.97 -0.58
C ILE A 329 14.71 12.83 0.50
N ARG A 330 15.65 12.25 1.28
CA ARG A 330 16.42 12.97 2.30
C ARG A 330 17.23 14.12 1.72
N ALA A 331 17.85 13.92 0.57
CA ALA A 331 18.63 14.96 -0.11
C ALA A 331 17.78 16.18 -0.47
N VAL A 332 16.48 16.02 -0.75
CA VAL A 332 15.56 17.16 -0.93
C VAL A 332 15.28 17.86 0.41
N LEU A 333 15.07 17.11 1.49
CA LEU A 333 14.84 17.65 2.84
C LEU A 333 16.07 18.35 3.46
N GLU A 334 17.27 18.09 2.95
CA GLU A 334 18.52 18.71 3.43
C GLU A 334 18.86 20.03 2.72
N GLN A 335 18.07 20.45 1.72
CA GLN A 335 18.29 21.71 1.02
C GLN A 335 18.11 22.90 1.99
N PRO A 336 18.99 23.91 1.94
CA PRO A 336 18.98 24.99 2.92
C PRO A 336 17.68 25.81 2.86
N ALA A 337 17.10 26.08 4.04
CA ALA A 337 16.09 27.11 4.23
C ALA A 337 16.72 28.48 3.95
N GLY A 338 16.53 29.03 2.76
CA GLY A 338 17.17 30.30 2.40
C GLY A 338 16.88 30.87 1.02
N VAL A 339 16.18 30.12 0.17
CA VAL A 339 15.51 30.73 -0.98
C VAL A 339 14.12 31.09 -0.48
N GLU A 340 13.86 32.37 -0.22
CA GLU A 340 12.49 32.83 -0.05
C GLU A 340 11.81 32.64 -1.42
N LEU A 341 10.69 31.91 -1.48
CA LEU A 341 9.79 32.05 -2.64
C LEU A 341 9.52 33.56 -2.74
N PRO A 342 9.79 34.20 -3.89
CA PRO A 342 9.64 35.63 -3.94
C PRO A 342 8.18 35.95 -3.64
N ALA A 343 7.98 36.93 -2.77
CA ALA A 343 6.63 37.28 -2.36
C ALA A 343 5.91 37.82 -3.60
N LYS A 344 4.76 37.22 -3.97
CA LYS A 344 3.83 37.76 -4.98
C LYS A 344 3.77 39.27 -4.86
N LYS A 345 4.50 39.98 -5.73
CA LYS A 345 4.40 41.43 -5.79
C LYS A 345 3.05 41.71 -6.41
N ASP A 346 2.09 42.09 -5.58
CA ASP A 346 0.86 42.73 -6.03
C ASP A 346 1.24 44.06 -6.73
N GLY A 347 1.57 43.98 -8.01
CA GLY A 347 1.78 45.14 -8.87
C GLY A 347 2.98 45.04 -9.80
N GLU A 348 2.63 44.99 -11.09
CA GLU A 348 3.40 45.37 -12.28
C GLU A 348 4.55 44.44 -12.69
N ASP A 349 4.24 43.63 -13.70
CA ASP A 349 5.01 43.24 -14.90
C ASP A 349 6.55 43.10 -14.75
N ASP A 350 7.03 41.86 -14.96
CA ASP A 350 8.38 41.39 -15.34
C ASP A 350 9.19 40.51 -14.33
N ASP A 351 8.65 40.06 -13.19
CA ASP A 351 9.39 39.17 -12.25
C ASP A 351 8.85 37.70 -12.18
N GLU A 352 7.82 37.30 -12.96
CA GLU A 352 7.23 35.94 -12.92
C GLU A 352 8.25 34.83 -13.30
N ASP A 353 9.16 35.10 -14.24
CA ASP A 353 10.16 34.12 -14.72
C ASP A 353 11.20 33.71 -13.64
N GLU A 354 11.48 34.55 -12.63
CA GLU A 354 12.47 34.23 -11.56
C GLU A 354 11.85 33.49 -10.35
N GLU A 355 10.55 33.65 -10.07
CA GLU A 355 9.85 32.85 -9.04
C GLU A 355 9.72 31.39 -9.49
N ASP A 356 9.51 31.22 -10.80
CA ASP A 356 9.17 29.97 -11.44
C ASP A 356 10.34 28.97 -11.51
N ASP A 357 11.55 29.44 -11.80
CA ASP A 357 12.75 28.60 -11.79
C ASP A 357 13.16 28.16 -10.37
N ASN A 358 12.86 28.95 -9.34
CA ASN A 358 13.20 28.63 -7.95
C ASN A 358 12.38 27.46 -7.39
N VAL A 359 11.09 27.32 -7.72
CA VAL A 359 10.27 26.17 -7.32
C VAL A 359 10.82 24.87 -7.91
N ARG A 360 11.28 24.93 -9.17
CA ARG A 360 11.86 23.79 -9.89
C ARG A 360 13.23 23.39 -9.34
N GLU A 361 14.04 24.38 -8.96
CA GLU A 361 15.40 24.16 -8.42
C GLU A 361 15.40 23.84 -6.92
N HIS A 362 14.38 24.31 -6.18
CA HIS A 362 14.30 24.22 -4.72
C HIS A 362 12.91 23.79 -4.21
N PRO A 363 12.45 22.56 -4.53
CA PRO A 363 11.10 22.10 -4.16
C PRO A 363 10.84 22.15 -2.65
N TRP A 364 11.86 21.92 -1.82
CA TRP A 364 11.78 22.03 -0.35
C TRP A 364 11.20 23.36 0.16
N VAL A 365 11.41 24.46 -0.57
CA VAL A 365 10.90 25.78 -0.17
C VAL A 365 9.36 25.82 -0.18
N CYS A 366 8.73 24.98 -1.01
CA CYS A 366 7.29 24.86 -1.17
C CYS A 366 6.62 24.01 -0.08
N MET A 367 7.38 23.50 0.89
CA MET A 367 6.80 22.81 2.03
C MET A 367 5.92 23.73 2.86
N SER A 368 4.68 23.30 3.11
CA SER A 368 3.79 23.99 4.03
C SER A 368 4.36 23.98 5.45
N ASP A 369 3.97 24.93 6.28
CA ASP A 369 4.44 24.99 7.68
C ASP A 369 4.06 23.72 8.45
N GLU A 370 2.89 23.14 8.17
CA GLU A 370 2.47 21.85 8.74
C GLU A 370 3.42 20.71 8.33
N SER A 371 3.76 20.61 7.03
CA SER A 371 4.71 19.63 6.52
C SER A 371 6.11 19.81 7.14
N ARG A 372 6.56 21.05 7.36
CA ARG A 372 7.85 21.34 8.03
C ARG A 372 7.85 20.91 9.48
N GLU A 373 6.74 21.07 10.20
CA GLU A 373 6.60 20.57 11.57
C GLU A 373 6.63 19.03 11.62
N ARG A 374 6.15 18.35 10.57
CA ARG A 374 6.11 16.89 10.44
C ARG A 374 7.37 16.28 9.84
N GLU A 375 8.25 17.05 9.22
CA GLU A 375 9.49 16.58 8.61
C GLU A 375 10.33 15.64 9.51
N PRO A 376 10.59 15.97 10.80
CA PRO A 376 11.35 15.08 11.68
C PRO A 376 10.68 13.70 11.85
N PHE A 377 9.35 13.65 11.77
CA PHE A 377 8.59 12.42 11.81
C PHE A 377 8.76 11.60 10.52
N TRP A 378 8.76 12.26 9.36
CA TRP A 378 9.05 11.58 8.10
C TRP A 378 10.46 11.00 8.07
N ARG A 379 11.47 11.73 8.57
CA ARG A 379 12.84 11.21 8.71
C ARG A 379 12.89 9.96 9.59
N PHE A 380 12.15 9.95 10.69
CA PHE A 380 12.00 8.76 11.51
C PHE A 380 11.41 7.58 10.73
N LEU A 381 10.35 7.78 9.94
CA LEU A 381 9.77 6.71 9.13
C LEU A 381 10.71 6.22 8.02
N MET A 382 11.48 7.11 7.40
CA MET A 382 12.54 6.73 6.46
C MET A 382 13.60 5.85 7.15
N ASP A 383 14.02 6.22 8.36
CA ASP A 383 14.96 5.42 9.15
C ASP A 383 14.39 4.04 9.49
N VAL A 384 13.08 3.92 9.73
CA VAL A 384 12.40 2.63 9.93
C VAL A 384 12.49 1.76 8.67
N VAL A 385 12.13 2.30 7.50
CA VAL A 385 12.19 1.55 6.23
C VAL A 385 13.63 1.18 5.88
N GLU A 386 14.62 2.04 6.15
CA GLU A 386 16.03 1.73 5.96
C GLU A 386 16.50 0.60 6.89
N ALA A 387 16.12 0.64 8.17
CA ALA A 387 16.45 -0.42 9.13
C ALA A 387 15.85 -1.77 8.70
N ASP A 388 14.61 -1.77 8.21
CA ASP A 388 13.97 -2.97 7.64
C ASP A 388 14.73 -3.47 6.40
N CYS A 389 15.16 -2.58 5.49
CA CYS A 389 15.98 -2.97 4.33
C CYS A 389 17.31 -3.62 4.75
N LEU A 390 18.00 -3.04 5.74
CA LEU A 390 19.27 -3.56 6.25
C LEU A 390 19.08 -4.92 6.94
N ALA A 391 17.99 -5.08 7.69
CA ALA A 391 17.63 -6.36 8.31
C ALA A 391 17.41 -7.45 7.25
N SER A 392 16.59 -7.17 6.23
CA SER A 392 16.33 -8.13 5.14
C SER A 392 17.58 -8.43 4.31
N GLN A 393 18.46 -7.44 4.07
CA GLN A 393 19.76 -7.69 3.42
C GLN A 393 20.64 -8.63 4.24
N PHE A 394 20.66 -8.46 5.55
CA PHE A 394 21.37 -9.34 6.45
C PHE A 394 20.80 -10.77 6.40
N ILE A 395 19.47 -10.94 6.48
CA ILE A 395 18.81 -12.24 6.42
C ILE A 395 19.16 -12.96 5.11
N LEU A 396 19.07 -12.28 3.96
CA LEU A 396 19.44 -12.87 2.66
C LEU A 396 20.92 -13.30 2.59
N LEU A 397 21.83 -12.57 3.24
CA LEU A 397 23.24 -12.93 3.30
C LEU A 397 23.48 -14.12 4.24
N GLU A 398 22.74 -14.19 5.34
CA GLU A 398 22.80 -15.30 6.28
C GLU A 398 22.28 -16.59 5.64
N ASP A 399 21.14 -16.56 4.96
CA ASP A 399 20.61 -17.69 4.18
C ASP A 399 21.64 -18.22 3.17
N ALA A 400 22.34 -17.31 2.48
CA ALA A 400 23.38 -17.67 1.52
C ALA A 400 24.63 -18.30 2.18
N VAL A 401 24.98 -17.87 3.39
CA VAL A 401 26.07 -18.46 4.20
C VAL A 401 25.67 -19.86 4.67
N GLU A 402 24.46 -20.01 5.21
CA GLU A 402 23.93 -21.28 5.72
C GLU A 402 23.84 -22.31 4.58
N ALA A 403 23.25 -21.95 3.44
CA ALA A 403 23.15 -22.82 2.26
C ALA A 403 24.52 -23.28 1.73
N LYS A 404 25.57 -22.46 1.90
CA LYS A 404 26.92 -22.77 1.39
C LYS A 404 27.75 -23.61 2.35
N TYR A 405 27.68 -23.32 3.65
CA TYR A 405 28.58 -23.89 4.65
C TYR A 405 27.91 -24.92 5.56
N ARG A 406 26.58 -24.92 5.64
CA ARG A 406 25.77 -25.85 6.43
C ARG A 406 24.55 -26.36 5.62
N PRO A 407 24.74 -26.91 4.41
CA PRO A 407 23.64 -27.34 3.55
C PRO A 407 22.81 -28.50 4.14
N ASP A 408 23.37 -29.25 5.08
CA ASP A 408 22.73 -30.41 5.72
C ASP A 408 21.90 -30.04 6.97
N ALA A 409 21.82 -28.74 7.33
CA ALA A 409 21.02 -28.25 8.44
C ALA A 409 19.52 -28.07 8.10
N GLY A 410 19.11 -28.29 6.85
CA GLY A 410 17.72 -28.16 6.40
C GLY A 410 16.90 -29.45 6.49
N ASP A 411 15.68 -29.35 7.06
CA ASP A 411 14.55 -30.29 7.16
C ASP A 411 14.78 -31.72 7.71
N GLU A 412 15.94 -32.36 7.51
CA GLU A 412 16.24 -33.71 8.04
C GLU A 412 17.04 -33.69 9.37
N ALA A 413 17.55 -32.52 9.78
CA ALA A 413 18.33 -32.36 11.02
C ALA A 413 17.48 -32.06 12.27
N GLU A 414 16.18 -31.73 12.12
CA GLU A 414 15.29 -31.45 13.26
C GLU A 414 14.90 -32.70 14.07
N GLU A 415 15.24 -33.91 13.63
CA GLU A 415 14.95 -35.15 14.38
C GLU A 415 16.02 -35.52 15.42
N ASP A 416 17.21 -34.93 15.37
CA ASP A 416 18.30 -35.17 16.33
C ASP A 416 18.66 -33.87 17.08
N GLU A 417 18.11 -33.69 18.30
CA GLU A 417 18.45 -32.58 19.23
C GLU A 417 19.96 -32.51 19.60
N ASP A 418 20.74 -33.52 19.19
CA ASP A 418 22.19 -33.66 19.42
C ASP A 418 23.04 -33.45 18.15
N ALA A 419 22.45 -32.99 17.02
CA ALA A 419 23.21 -32.73 15.79
C ALA A 419 24.26 -31.63 16.00
N GLU A 420 25.55 -31.97 15.83
CA GLU A 420 26.66 -31.05 16.05
C GLU A 420 26.69 -29.97 14.96
N VAL A 421 26.33 -28.73 15.32
CA VAL A 421 26.35 -27.58 14.39
C VAL A 421 27.77 -27.37 13.86
N THR A 422 27.91 -27.45 12.54
CA THR A 422 29.23 -27.30 11.89
C THR A 422 29.74 -25.85 12.05
N PRO A 423 30.96 -25.63 12.56
CA PRO A 423 31.51 -24.28 12.69
C PRO A 423 31.71 -23.59 11.33
N LEU A 424 31.41 -22.29 11.25
CA LEU A 424 31.60 -21.47 10.06
C LEU A 424 33.08 -21.06 9.89
N PRO A 425 33.57 -20.95 8.64
CA PRO A 425 34.89 -20.40 8.36
C PRO A 425 34.89 -18.88 8.50
N LEU A 426 35.27 -18.39 9.68
CA LEU A 426 35.24 -16.96 10.04
C LEU A 426 36.11 -16.05 9.15
N ASP A 427 37.06 -16.62 8.41
CA ASP A 427 37.91 -15.89 7.47
C ASP A 427 37.32 -15.77 6.07
N ALA A 428 36.25 -16.51 5.75
CA ALA A 428 35.54 -16.41 4.48
C ALA A 428 34.89 -15.03 4.31
N ASP A 429 34.98 -14.48 3.09
CA ASP A 429 34.49 -13.14 2.78
C ASP A 429 32.97 -13.05 2.94
N GLU A 430 32.22 -14.10 2.61
CA GLU A 430 30.75 -14.12 2.75
C GLU A 430 30.31 -14.10 4.22
N VAL A 431 31.02 -14.83 5.10
CA VAL A 431 30.74 -14.84 6.55
C VAL A 431 31.05 -13.46 7.16
N LYS A 432 32.15 -12.82 6.73
CA LYS A 432 32.48 -11.45 7.17
C LYS A 432 31.43 -10.44 6.70
N GLN A 433 30.99 -10.53 5.45
CA GLN A 433 29.96 -9.65 4.91
C GLN A 433 28.64 -9.81 5.66
N ALA A 434 28.22 -11.04 5.98
CA ALA A 434 27.02 -11.30 6.75
C ALA A 434 27.14 -10.74 8.19
N LYS A 435 28.30 -10.89 8.84
CA LYS A 435 28.56 -10.27 10.16
C LYS A 435 28.53 -8.73 10.11
N GLU A 436 29.16 -8.12 9.11
CA GLU A 436 29.12 -6.66 8.93
C GLU A 436 27.69 -6.14 8.64
N ALA A 437 26.91 -6.90 7.86
CA ALA A 437 25.51 -6.56 7.58
C ALA A 437 24.65 -6.68 8.84
N SER A 438 24.85 -7.73 9.64
CA SER A 438 24.21 -7.89 10.94
C SER A 438 24.50 -6.71 11.87
N GLU A 439 25.76 -6.29 12.00
CA GLU A 439 26.13 -5.15 12.85
C GLU A 439 25.42 -3.85 12.40
N LYS A 440 25.36 -3.59 11.09
CA LYS A 440 24.64 -2.43 10.53
C LYS A 440 23.14 -2.50 10.77
N ALA A 441 22.51 -3.66 10.57
CA ALA A 441 21.08 -3.85 10.82
C ALA A 441 20.75 -3.62 12.30
N LEU A 442 21.53 -4.21 13.22
CA LEU A 442 21.36 -4.02 14.66
C LEU A 442 21.59 -2.56 15.08
N GLU A 443 22.59 -1.87 14.52
CA GLU A 443 22.81 -0.45 14.78
C GLU A 443 21.62 0.41 14.31
N ALA A 444 21.13 0.16 13.10
CA ALA A 444 19.99 0.88 12.53
C ALA A 444 18.71 0.68 13.36
N LEU A 445 18.39 -0.56 13.75
CA LEU A 445 17.21 -0.87 14.60
C LEU A 445 17.33 -0.28 16.00
N ARG A 446 18.53 -0.29 16.60
CA ARG A 446 18.74 0.39 17.89
C ARG A 446 18.58 1.91 17.75
N LYS A 447 19.02 2.50 16.63
CA LYS A 447 18.84 3.92 16.31
C LYS A 447 17.35 4.27 16.17
N THR A 448 16.55 3.49 15.45
CA THR A 448 15.11 3.75 15.32
C THR A 448 14.41 3.70 16.66
N ILE A 449 14.72 2.73 17.52
CA ILE A 449 14.18 2.64 18.90
C ILE A 449 14.56 3.87 19.73
N ALA A 450 15.82 4.32 19.66
CA ALA A 450 16.28 5.50 20.37
C ALA A 450 15.59 6.79 19.87
N THR A 451 15.43 6.93 18.55
CA THR A 451 14.73 8.07 17.94
C THR A 451 13.25 8.07 18.31
N LEU A 452 12.58 6.92 18.28
CA LEU A 452 11.17 6.78 18.67
C LEU A 452 10.93 7.30 20.10
N ALA A 453 11.84 7.01 21.04
CA ALA A 453 11.76 7.50 22.41
C ALA A 453 11.92 9.03 22.54
N SER A 454 12.48 9.69 21.52
CA SER A 454 12.66 11.14 21.46
C SER A 454 11.52 11.88 20.73
N LEU A 455 10.63 11.16 20.04
CA LEU A 455 9.50 11.75 19.33
C LEU A 455 8.45 12.30 20.32
N PRO A 456 7.68 13.34 19.90
CA PRO A 456 6.52 13.80 20.66
C PRO A 456 5.56 12.65 20.97
N SER A 457 4.95 12.65 22.16
CA SER A 457 4.04 11.56 22.59
C SER A 457 2.81 11.38 21.69
N ALA A 458 2.43 12.40 20.92
CA ALA A 458 1.37 12.31 19.91
C ALA A 458 1.76 11.44 18.70
N LEU A 459 3.06 11.25 18.45
CA LEU A 459 3.62 10.50 17.32
C LEU A 459 4.24 9.17 17.75
N ALA A 460 4.70 9.05 19.00
CA ALA A 460 5.30 7.84 19.55
C ALA A 460 4.24 6.83 20.03
N HIS A 461 3.66 6.07 19.11
CA HIS A 461 2.68 5.04 19.46
C HIS A 461 3.34 3.74 20.00
N PRO A 462 2.79 3.07 21.03
CA PRO A 462 3.33 1.82 21.56
C PRO A 462 3.46 0.67 20.55
N SER A 463 2.58 0.59 19.53
CA SER A 463 2.66 -0.46 18.51
C SER A 463 3.93 -0.35 17.66
N ALA A 464 4.36 0.87 17.32
CA ALA A 464 5.62 1.08 16.61
C ALA A 464 6.82 0.65 17.46
N LYS A 465 6.77 0.90 18.77
CA LYS A 465 7.79 0.38 19.69
C LYS A 465 7.83 -1.14 19.59
N LEU A 466 6.69 -1.80 19.75
CA LEU A 466 6.60 -3.25 19.69
C LEU A 466 7.15 -3.82 18.37
N ALA A 467 6.77 -3.24 17.23
CA ALA A 467 7.23 -3.67 15.91
C ALA A 467 8.76 -3.57 15.76
N GLN A 468 9.36 -2.46 16.18
CA GLN A 468 10.82 -2.27 16.12
C GLN A 468 11.56 -3.23 17.06
N TYR A 469 11.03 -3.50 18.25
CA TYR A 469 11.61 -4.49 19.16
C TYR A 469 11.49 -5.93 18.63
N ARG A 470 10.39 -6.30 17.96
CA ARG A 470 10.24 -7.60 17.29
C ARG A 470 11.28 -7.79 16.19
N LYS A 471 11.46 -6.77 15.36
CA LYS A 471 12.46 -6.81 14.28
C LYS A 471 13.89 -6.88 14.84
N LEU A 472 14.17 -6.16 15.93
CA LEU A 472 15.46 -6.26 16.63
C LEU A 472 15.70 -7.67 17.21
N GLU A 473 14.67 -8.28 17.81
CA GLU A 473 14.75 -9.65 18.29
C GLU A 473 15.02 -10.64 17.16
N GLU A 474 14.26 -10.55 16.06
CA GLU A 474 14.43 -11.39 14.88
C GLU A 474 15.86 -11.32 14.35
N VAL A 475 16.41 -10.13 14.15
CA VAL A 475 17.79 -9.95 13.68
C VAL A 475 18.78 -10.55 14.69
N LEU A 476 18.60 -10.34 16.00
CA LEU A 476 19.49 -10.94 17.01
C LEU A 476 19.46 -12.48 16.99
N LEU A 477 18.29 -13.08 16.80
CA LEU A 477 18.13 -14.52 16.67
C LEU A 477 18.83 -15.05 15.43
N VAL A 478 18.65 -14.43 14.27
CA VAL A 478 19.34 -14.81 13.02
C VAL A 478 20.86 -14.59 13.16
N SER A 479 21.29 -13.49 13.79
CA SER A 479 22.71 -13.23 14.10
C SER A 479 23.37 -14.31 14.95
N SER A 480 22.61 -15.02 15.79
CA SER A 480 23.15 -16.10 16.60
C SER A 480 23.65 -17.27 15.75
N ALA A 481 23.07 -17.50 14.57
CA ALA A 481 23.50 -18.55 13.63
C ALA A 481 24.92 -18.31 13.09
N LEU A 482 25.37 -17.06 13.04
CA LEU A 482 26.72 -16.67 12.61
C LEU A 482 27.80 -16.79 13.71
N ILE A 483 27.41 -17.18 14.92
CA ILE A 483 28.32 -17.37 16.05
C ILE A 483 28.69 -18.85 16.14
N ASN A 484 29.99 -19.17 16.17
CA ASN A 484 30.39 -20.57 16.26
C ASN A 484 30.13 -21.15 17.67
N PRO A 485 29.85 -22.47 17.80
CA PRO A 485 29.56 -23.09 19.10
C PRO A 485 30.68 -22.97 20.15
N ASP A 486 31.92 -22.76 19.72
CA ASP A 486 33.07 -22.54 20.58
C ASP A 486 33.19 -21.09 21.10
N GLU A 487 32.48 -20.13 20.49
CA GLU A 487 32.41 -18.71 20.89
C GLU A 487 31.39 -18.48 22.03
N LYS A 488 31.53 -19.24 23.13
CA LYS A 488 30.56 -19.26 24.25
C LYS A 488 30.24 -17.91 24.89
N ASP A 489 31.20 -16.99 24.91
CA ASP A 489 30.98 -15.65 25.48
C ASP A 489 30.18 -14.76 24.52
N ALA A 490 30.32 -14.94 23.20
CA ALA A 490 29.53 -14.23 22.19
C ALA A 490 28.08 -14.74 22.16
N LEU A 491 27.89 -16.07 22.25
CA LEU A 491 26.55 -16.67 22.39
C LEU A 491 25.83 -16.14 23.64
N ARG A 492 26.50 -16.15 24.80
CA ARG A 492 25.92 -15.63 26.04
C ARG A 492 25.56 -14.14 25.93
N ALA A 493 26.41 -13.34 25.30
CA ALA A 493 26.13 -11.91 25.11
C ALA A 493 24.91 -11.68 24.20
N ASN A 494 24.75 -12.47 23.14
CA ASN A 494 23.58 -12.42 22.27
C ASN A 494 22.31 -12.85 23.03
N GLU A 495 22.34 -13.96 23.77
CA GLU A 495 21.21 -14.43 24.61
C GLU A 495 20.79 -13.37 25.66
N GLU A 496 21.76 -12.74 26.33
CA GLU A 496 21.52 -11.67 27.29
C GLU A 496 20.87 -10.45 26.61
N GLU A 497 21.27 -10.13 25.38
CA GLU A 497 20.67 -9.04 24.61
C GLU A 497 19.24 -9.39 24.16
N VAL A 498 18.99 -10.60 23.65
CA VAL A 498 17.63 -11.06 23.30
C VAL A 498 16.71 -10.98 24.51
N ALA A 499 17.15 -11.45 25.68
CA ALA A 499 16.38 -11.37 26.92
C ALA A 499 16.07 -9.91 27.31
N LYS A 500 17.04 -9.00 27.14
CA LYS A 500 16.85 -7.57 27.37
C LYS A 500 15.83 -6.97 26.40
N VAL A 501 15.93 -7.29 25.11
CA VAL A 501 15.02 -6.81 24.05
C VAL A 501 13.60 -7.29 24.33
N ARG A 502 13.42 -8.57 24.68
CA ARG A 502 12.09 -9.10 25.05
C ARG A 502 11.47 -8.35 26.20
N LYS A 503 12.24 -8.12 27.27
CA LYS A 503 11.79 -7.39 28.45
C LYS A 503 11.45 -5.92 28.16
N GLU A 504 12.31 -5.22 27.43
CA GLU A 504 12.12 -3.79 27.13
C GLU A 504 11.02 -3.54 26.08
N GLY A 505 10.85 -4.48 25.16
CA GLY A 505 9.82 -4.49 24.11
C GLY A 505 8.45 -4.97 24.57
N GLY A 506 8.37 -5.65 25.72
CA GLY A 506 7.13 -6.28 26.18
C GLY A 506 6.75 -7.52 25.37
N LEU A 507 7.77 -8.28 24.93
CA LEU A 507 7.64 -9.51 24.15
C LEU A 507 7.75 -10.77 25.01
N GLU A 508 7.85 -10.64 26.33
CA GLU A 508 7.75 -11.76 27.24
C GLU A 508 6.39 -12.45 27.02
N GLU A 509 6.40 -13.76 26.77
CA GLU A 509 5.17 -14.54 26.76
C GLU A 509 4.50 -14.32 28.11
N VAL A 510 3.23 -13.89 28.09
CA VAL A 510 2.40 -13.98 29.29
C VAL A 510 2.21 -15.47 29.50
N ASP A 511 3.10 -16.08 30.28
CA ASP A 511 2.91 -17.43 30.80
C ASP A 511 1.48 -17.48 31.35
N GLY A 512 0.63 -18.22 30.65
CA GLY A 512 -0.75 -18.46 31.03
C GLY A 512 -0.80 -19.38 32.24
N GLU A 513 -0.31 -18.91 33.39
CA GLU A 513 -0.50 -19.52 34.70
C GLU A 513 -0.97 -18.45 35.69
N ASP A 514 -2.25 -18.10 35.59
CA ASP A 514 -3.10 -17.81 36.75
C ASP A 514 -4.48 -18.42 36.39
N GLY A 515 -4.94 -19.52 36.97
CA GLY A 515 -4.81 -19.88 38.37
C GLY A 515 -6.01 -19.37 39.18
N ASP A 516 -7.24 -19.58 38.70
CA ASP A 516 -8.46 -19.46 39.53
C ASP A 516 -9.15 -20.84 39.64
N GLU A 517 -8.44 -21.79 40.26
CA GLU A 517 -9.06 -22.84 41.07
C GLU A 517 -8.91 -22.49 42.56
N ALA A 518 -9.92 -21.84 43.12
CA ALA A 518 -10.39 -21.89 44.52
C ALA A 518 -11.44 -20.79 44.68
N ASP A 519 -12.59 -20.91 45.34
CA ASP A 519 -13.22 -21.92 46.19
C ASP A 519 -14.63 -21.32 46.43
N GLY A 520 -15.73 -22.04 46.19
CA GLY A 520 -16.40 -22.68 47.31
C GLY A 520 -17.91 -22.53 47.17
N GLY A 521 -18.57 -23.63 46.83
CA GLY A 521 -20.01 -23.70 46.63
C GLY A 521 -20.60 -25.06 47.01
N GLU A 522 -20.07 -25.73 48.04
CA GLU A 522 -20.75 -26.85 48.68
C GLU A 522 -21.60 -26.35 49.86
N ALA A 523 -22.88 -26.09 49.57
CA ALA A 523 -23.90 -26.04 50.60
C ALA A 523 -24.32 -27.47 50.96
N LYS A 524 -23.83 -27.99 52.09
CA LYS A 524 -24.51 -29.02 52.89
C LYS A 524 -24.72 -28.47 54.30
N GLY A 525 -25.99 -28.41 54.68
CA GLY A 525 -26.43 -27.88 55.96
C GLY A 525 -26.11 -28.79 57.14
N GLU A 526 -26.15 -28.18 58.32
CA GLU A 526 -26.36 -28.87 59.58
C GLU A 526 -27.29 -28.05 60.47
N GLU A 527 -28.11 -28.80 61.19
CA GLU A 527 -29.21 -28.41 62.06
C GLU A 527 -28.77 -27.56 63.26
N ALA A 528 -29.57 -26.55 63.59
CA ALA A 528 -30.02 -26.24 64.96
C ALA A 528 -31.12 -25.17 64.93
#